data_AF-A0AAN7VKI0-F1
#
_entry.id   AF-A0AAN7VKI0-F1
#
_cell.length_a   1.000
_cell.length_b   1.000
_cell.length_c   1.000
_cell.angle_alpha   90.00
_cell.angle_beta   90.00
_cell.angle_gamma   90.00
#
_symmetry.space_group_name_H-M   'P 1'
#
loop_
_entity.id
_entity.type
_entity.pdbx_description
1 polymer ?
#
loop_
_entity_poly.entity_id
_entity_poly.type
_entity_poly.pdbx_seq_one_letter_code
_entity_poly.pdbx_strand_id
1 'polypeptide(L)'
;MMKDKKIVCPLLLNNETYLPDTIDLLNDKEAINYWLPCLEEMAKKFVNKVPYLYPHDKTALERAKYSWEKFHDLIERIKYNPQQFKPLSIRTLLEFNEDNLRKNNFDDPWLLQKEKETIAAFTQYEDRISYVDSVEDFYLKWEELSKGLVAGNLFDWGAKAIADILEECNGFSLMHAMQKIQQRPWFHDDLDRWISKLEVLENSCNVL
;
A
#
# COMPACT_ATOMS: atom_id res chain seq x y z
N MET A 1 -14.89 12.92 21.25
CA MET A 1 -14.84 11.90 20.18
C MET A 1 -15.23 10.57 20.76
N MET A 2 -16.39 10.01 20.38
CA MET A 2 -16.66 8.60 20.59
C MET A 2 -15.59 7.84 19.79
N LYS A 3 -14.75 7.04 20.46
CA LYS A 3 -13.93 6.07 19.71
C LYS A 3 -14.92 5.11 19.06
N ASP A 4 -14.95 5.08 17.73
CA ASP A 4 -15.76 4.10 17.00
C ASP A 4 -15.49 2.72 17.58
N LYS A 5 -16.57 2.01 17.94
CA LYS A 5 -16.49 0.68 18.50
C LYS A 5 -15.98 -0.26 17.42
N LYS A 6 -14.67 -0.57 17.45
CA LYS A 6 -14.06 -1.52 16.53
C LYS A 6 -14.72 -2.90 16.71
N ILE A 7 -15.21 -3.48 15.62
CA ILE A 7 -15.83 -4.81 15.58
C ILE A 7 -14.75 -5.81 15.17
N VAL A 8 -14.65 -6.92 15.89
CA VAL A 8 -13.71 -8.01 15.56
C VAL A 8 -14.19 -8.71 14.29
N CYS A 9 -13.28 -9.00 13.36
CA CYS A 9 -13.61 -9.74 12.14
C CYS A 9 -14.17 -11.13 12.51
N PRO A 10 -15.40 -11.48 12.10
CA PRO A 10 -16.06 -12.72 12.51
C PRO A 10 -15.41 -13.98 11.94
N LEU A 11 -14.51 -13.83 10.95
CA LEU A 11 -13.77 -14.92 10.33
C LEU A 11 -12.42 -15.20 11.03
N LEU A 12 -12.03 -14.41 12.04
CA LEU A 12 -10.85 -14.72 12.83
C LEU A 12 -11.11 -15.96 13.68
N LEU A 13 -10.33 -17.02 13.43
CA LEU A 13 -10.43 -18.26 14.18
C LEU A 13 -10.22 -18.03 15.68
N ASN A 14 -9.25 -17.19 16.05
CA ASN A 14 -9.00 -16.78 17.42
C ASN A 14 -8.50 -15.32 17.46
N ASN A 15 -9.30 -14.44 18.04
CA ASN A 15 -8.98 -13.03 18.20
C ASN A 15 -7.86 -12.78 19.22
N GLU A 16 -7.74 -13.61 20.26
CA GLU A 16 -6.76 -13.41 21.34
C GLU A 16 -5.32 -13.69 20.89
N THR A 17 -5.17 -14.59 19.91
CA THR A 17 -3.86 -14.98 19.37
C THR A 17 -3.55 -14.34 18.02
N TYR A 18 -4.47 -13.54 17.46
CA TYR A 18 -4.27 -12.90 16.17
C TYR A 18 -3.26 -11.75 16.28
N LEU A 19 -2.16 -11.85 15.54
CA LEU A 19 -1.13 -10.82 15.44
C LEU A 19 -1.13 -10.24 14.03
N PRO A 20 -1.64 -9.01 13.82
CA PRO A 20 -1.71 -8.40 12.49
C PRO A 20 -0.33 -7.93 11.99
N ASP A 21 0.63 -7.71 12.89
CA ASP A 21 1.97 -7.25 12.55
C ASP A 21 2.88 -8.47 12.31
N THR A 22 3.14 -8.78 11.04
CA THR A 22 3.91 -9.96 10.63
C THR A 22 5.42 -9.79 10.72
N ILE A 23 5.90 -8.54 10.84
CA ILE A 23 7.32 -8.20 10.93
C ILE A 23 7.62 -7.70 12.34
N ASP A 24 8.54 -8.38 13.03
CA ASP A 24 8.95 -8.04 14.39
C ASP A 24 10.09 -7.02 14.38
N LEU A 25 9.74 -5.73 14.35
CA LEU A 25 10.74 -4.65 14.39
C LEU A 25 11.52 -4.57 15.72
N LEU A 26 11.08 -5.24 16.80
CA LEU A 26 11.78 -5.16 18.08
C LEU A 26 12.95 -6.13 18.16
N ASN A 27 12.81 -7.31 17.56
CA ASN A 27 13.78 -8.39 17.66
C ASN A 27 14.53 -8.66 16.34
N ASP A 28 13.97 -8.25 15.20
CA ASP A 28 14.62 -8.36 13.89
C ASP A 28 15.43 -7.10 13.56
N LYS A 29 16.76 -7.24 13.67
CA LYS A 29 17.71 -6.16 13.39
C LYS A 29 17.77 -5.78 11.91
N GLU A 30 17.56 -6.74 11.00
CA GLU A 30 17.59 -6.44 9.58
C GLU A 30 16.33 -5.68 9.18
N ALA A 31 15.17 -6.13 9.68
CA ALA A 31 13.90 -5.46 9.43
C ALA A 31 13.88 -4.02 9.98
N ILE A 32 14.31 -3.78 11.22
CA ILE A 32 14.31 -2.42 11.79
C ILE A 32 15.26 -1.49 11.02
N ASN A 33 16.45 -1.99 10.63
CA ASN A 33 17.42 -1.20 9.87
C ASN A 33 16.94 -0.89 8.45
N TYR A 34 16.09 -1.75 7.87
CA TYR A 34 15.48 -1.51 6.56
C TYR A 34 14.28 -0.56 6.64
N TRP A 35 13.36 -0.79 7.57
CA TRP A 35 12.07 -0.11 7.60
C TRP A 35 12.13 1.30 8.17
N LEU A 36 12.94 1.58 9.19
CA LEU A 36 13.00 2.92 9.78
C LEU A 36 13.43 3.98 8.74
N PRO A 37 14.52 3.81 7.97
CA PRO A 37 14.90 4.78 6.94
C PRO A 37 13.84 4.88 5.82
N CYS A 38 13.20 3.77 5.45
CA CYS A 38 12.14 3.77 4.44
C CYS A 38 10.96 4.66 4.85
N LEU A 39 10.49 4.51 6.08
CA LEU A 39 9.34 5.28 6.59
C LEU A 39 9.70 6.76 6.80
N GLU A 40 10.93 7.03 7.23
CA GLU A 40 11.44 8.40 7.37
C GLU A 40 11.53 9.12 6.02
N GLU A 41 12.03 8.43 5.00
CA GLU A 41 12.10 8.93 3.63
C GLU A 41 10.71 9.18 3.05
N MET A 42 9.75 8.27 3.27
CA MET A 42 8.35 8.44 2.89
C MET A 42 7.75 9.71 3.51
N ALA A 43 7.94 9.91 4.82
CA ALA A 43 7.47 11.12 5.51
C ALA A 43 8.13 12.39 4.94
N LYS A 44 9.41 12.32 4.56
CA LYS A 44 10.14 13.43 3.93
C LYS A 44 9.62 13.75 2.53
N LYS A 45 9.31 12.73 1.72
CA LYS A 45 8.76 12.91 0.36
C LYS A 45 7.45 13.70 0.40
N PHE A 46 6.63 13.55 1.44
CA PHE A 46 5.42 14.37 1.60
C PHE A 46 5.75 15.88 1.67
N VAL A 47 6.78 16.27 2.44
CA VAL A 47 7.21 17.69 2.55
C VAL A 47 7.55 18.28 1.18
N ASN A 48 8.21 17.50 0.32
CA ASN A 48 8.56 17.92 -1.04
C ASN A 48 7.33 18.10 -1.95
N LYS A 49 6.26 17.34 -1.71
CA LYS A 49 5.01 17.41 -2.49
C LYS A 49 4.09 18.55 -2.05
N VAL A 50 4.24 19.06 -0.83
CA VAL A 50 3.35 20.10 -0.25
C VAL A 50 3.18 21.35 -1.12
N PRO A 51 4.22 21.94 -1.74
CA PRO A 51 4.03 23.11 -2.60
C PRO A 51 3.08 22.88 -3.78
N TYR A 52 3.02 21.64 -4.28
CA TYR A 52 2.16 21.24 -5.40
C TYR A 52 0.75 20.86 -4.94
N LEU A 53 0.65 20.23 -3.77
CA LEU A 53 -0.63 19.78 -3.19
C LEU A 53 -1.41 20.92 -2.53
N TYR A 54 -0.70 21.92 -1.98
CA TYR A 54 -1.27 23.03 -1.23
C TYR A 54 -0.73 24.39 -1.72
N PRO A 55 -0.84 24.72 -3.03
CA PRO A 55 -0.20 25.90 -3.61
C PRO A 55 -0.72 27.23 -3.05
N HIS A 56 -1.89 27.22 -2.40
CA HIS A 56 -2.53 28.41 -1.84
C HIS A 56 -2.36 28.56 -0.32
N ASP A 57 -1.86 27.54 0.39
CA ASP A 57 -1.61 27.60 1.83
C ASP A 57 -0.14 27.93 2.11
N LYS A 58 0.12 29.20 2.43
CA LYS A 58 1.47 29.72 2.71
C LYS A 58 2.13 29.08 3.94
N THR A 59 1.34 28.50 4.84
CA THR A 59 1.82 27.89 6.08
C THR A 59 1.95 26.36 5.98
N ALA A 60 1.44 25.74 4.92
CA ALA A 60 1.47 24.29 4.75
C ALA A 60 2.90 23.74 4.75
N LEU A 61 3.84 24.39 4.06
CA LEU A 61 5.23 23.90 4.01
C LEU A 61 5.88 23.86 5.40
N GLU A 62 5.64 24.88 6.23
CA GLU A 62 6.18 24.95 7.60
C GLU A 62 5.56 23.86 8.49
N ARG A 63 4.23 23.67 8.42
CA ARG A 63 3.54 22.60 9.16
C ARG A 63 3.98 21.21 8.73
N ALA A 64 4.25 21.00 7.45
CA ALA A 64 4.76 19.73 6.94
C ALA A 64 6.19 19.45 7.41
N LYS A 65 7.08 20.45 7.40
CA LYS A 65 8.43 20.33 7.96
C LYS A 65 8.39 20.00 9.45
N TYR A 66 7.56 20.71 10.22
CA TYR A 66 7.36 20.43 11.63
C TYR A 66 6.83 19.00 11.89
N SER A 67 5.92 18.53 11.04
CA SER A 67 5.42 17.15 11.10
C SER A 67 6.55 16.15 10.82
N TRP A 68 7.36 16.39 9.79
CA TRP A 68 8.51 15.54 9.48
C TRP A 68 9.57 15.53 10.60
N GLU A 69 9.90 16.68 11.18
CA GLU A 69 10.83 16.78 12.31
C GLU A 69 10.36 15.93 13.50
N LYS A 70 9.07 15.97 13.85
CA LYS A 70 8.50 15.09 14.89
C LYS A 70 8.63 13.61 14.55
N PHE A 71 8.46 13.25 13.28
CA PHE A 71 8.61 11.87 12.84
C PHE A 71 10.08 11.43 12.92
N HIS A 72 11.00 12.27 12.46
CA HIS A 72 12.44 12.07 12.56
C HIS A 72 12.88 11.87 14.02
N ASP A 73 12.44 12.74 14.93
CA ASP A 73 12.75 12.62 16.36
C ASP A 73 12.25 11.29 16.95
N LEU A 74 11.07 10.83 16.54
CA LEU A 74 10.56 9.51 16.94
C LEU A 74 11.48 8.39 16.44
N ILE A 75 11.87 8.44 15.16
CA ILE A 75 12.78 7.45 14.55
C ILE A 75 14.13 7.41 15.28
N GLU A 76 14.73 8.55 15.61
CA GLU A 76 16.01 8.62 16.33
C GLU A 76 15.89 8.04 17.74
N ARG A 77 14.78 8.31 18.45
CA ARG A 77 14.54 7.72 19.78
C ARG A 77 14.32 6.21 19.70
N ILE A 78 13.67 5.71 18.65
CA ILE A 78 13.53 4.27 18.41
C ILE A 78 14.90 3.65 18.15
N LYS A 79 15.75 4.25 17.30
CA LYS A 79 17.11 3.76 17.04
C LYS A 79 17.94 3.68 18.33
N TYR A 80 17.79 4.64 19.23
CA TYR A 80 18.48 4.65 20.52
C TYR A 80 17.99 3.54 21.47
N ASN A 81 16.67 3.36 21.60
CA ASN A 81 16.11 2.33 22.47
C ASN A 81 14.74 1.82 21.97
N PRO A 82 14.70 0.82 21.07
CA PRO A 82 13.45 0.33 20.46
C PRO A 82 12.47 -0.24 21.50
N GLN A 83 13.01 -0.82 22.59
CA GLN A 83 12.23 -1.52 23.61
C GLN A 83 11.29 -0.60 24.40
N GLN A 84 11.50 0.73 24.37
CA GLN A 84 10.62 1.72 24.99
C GLN A 84 9.34 2.00 24.17
N PHE A 85 9.29 1.56 22.91
CA PHE A 85 8.24 1.94 21.95
C PHE A 85 7.26 0.80 21.63
N LYS A 86 6.91 -0.03 22.62
CA LYS A 86 5.99 -1.16 22.41
C LYS A 86 4.52 -0.72 22.37
N PRO A 87 3.71 -1.19 21.41
CA PRO A 87 4.10 -2.02 20.25
C PRO A 87 4.85 -1.22 19.18
N LEU A 88 5.92 -1.80 18.64
CA LEU A 88 6.70 -1.24 17.54
C LEU A 88 6.51 -2.11 16.30
N SER A 89 5.74 -1.60 15.34
CA SER A 89 5.53 -2.23 14.03
C SER A 89 5.48 -1.16 12.95
N ILE A 90 5.51 -1.59 11.68
CA ILE A 90 5.35 -0.67 10.55
C ILE A 90 4.02 0.09 10.68
N ARG A 91 2.95 -0.62 11.05
CA ARG A 91 1.63 -0.05 11.27
C ARG A 91 1.63 1.03 12.35
N THR A 92 2.25 0.82 13.51
CA THR A 92 2.25 1.83 14.58
C THR A 92 3.01 3.09 14.19
N LEU A 93 4.04 2.97 13.34
CA LEU A 93 4.77 4.11 12.78
C LEU A 93 3.94 4.85 11.73
N LEU A 94 3.24 4.13 10.84
CA LEU A 94 2.32 4.73 9.86
C LEU A 94 1.16 5.47 10.56
N GLU A 95 0.55 4.85 11.57
CA GLU A 95 -0.50 5.46 12.41
C GLU A 95 0.02 6.75 13.07
N PHE A 96 1.23 6.74 13.64
CA PHE A 96 1.84 7.94 14.21
C PHE A 96 2.02 9.05 13.17
N ASN A 97 2.52 8.72 11.98
CA ASN A 97 2.71 9.70 10.89
C ASN A 97 1.37 10.31 10.46
N GLU A 98 0.34 9.48 10.26
CA GLU A 98 -1.00 9.90 9.87
C GLU A 98 -1.64 10.82 10.92
N ASP A 99 -1.58 10.44 12.20
CA ASP A 99 -2.06 11.27 13.30
C ASP A 99 -1.30 12.59 13.42
N ASN A 100 0.01 12.56 13.19
CA ASN A 100 0.85 13.75 13.24
C ASN A 100 0.52 14.71 12.09
N LEU A 101 0.30 14.21 10.88
CA LEU A 101 -0.14 15.01 9.73
C LEU A 101 -1.54 15.63 9.97
N ARG A 102 -2.50 14.84 10.46
CA ARG A 102 -3.84 15.34 10.80
C ARG A 102 -3.82 16.44 11.86
N LYS A 103 -3.02 16.28 12.91
CA LYS A 103 -2.83 17.32 13.95
C LYS A 103 -2.26 18.63 13.40
N ASN A 104 -1.63 18.59 12.23
CA ASN A 104 -1.07 19.73 11.53
C ASN A 104 -1.93 20.16 10.33
N ASN A 105 -3.23 19.87 10.35
CA ASN A 105 -4.22 20.25 9.34
C ASN A 105 -3.95 19.66 7.94
N PHE A 106 -3.48 18.41 7.90
CA PHE A 106 -3.45 17.59 6.68
C PHE A 106 -4.40 16.40 6.85
N ASP A 107 -5.69 16.63 6.59
CA ASP A 107 -6.74 15.63 6.87
C ASP A 107 -6.64 14.40 5.96
N ASP A 108 -6.40 14.62 4.66
CA ASP A 108 -6.07 13.58 3.68
C ASP A 108 -4.88 14.03 2.81
N PRO A 109 -3.64 13.76 3.26
CA PRO A 109 -2.41 14.16 2.58
C PRO A 109 -2.29 13.65 1.14
N TRP A 110 -3.04 12.59 0.79
CA TRP A 110 -2.88 11.83 -0.45
C TRP A 110 -4.07 11.98 -1.41
N LEU A 111 -5.08 12.79 -1.06
CA LEU A 111 -6.31 12.92 -1.84
C LEU A 111 -6.06 13.23 -3.33
N LEU A 112 -5.32 14.30 -3.63
CA LEU A 112 -5.05 14.73 -5.01
C LEU A 112 -4.23 13.69 -5.79
N GLN A 113 -3.39 12.93 -5.11
CA GLN A 113 -2.62 11.85 -5.72
C GLN A 113 -3.56 10.68 -6.09
N LYS A 114 -4.40 10.24 -5.16
CA LYS A 114 -5.41 9.20 -5.38
C LYS A 114 -6.39 9.57 -6.50
N GLU A 115 -6.79 10.84 -6.59
CA GLU A 115 -7.67 11.33 -7.66
C GLU A 115 -6.99 11.19 -9.04
N LYS A 116 -5.72 11.59 -9.17
CA LYS A 116 -4.95 11.44 -10.41
C LYS A 116 -4.80 9.97 -10.81
N GLU A 117 -4.47 9.10 -9.85
CA GLU A 117 -4.35 7.66 -10.07
C GLU A 117 -5.69 7.04 -10.49
N THR A 118 -6.79 7.45 -9.85
CA THR A 118 -8.14 6.98 -10.18
C THR A 118 -8.53 7.39 -11.60
N ILE A 119 -8.29 8.65 -11.99
CA ILE A 119 -8.57 9.12 -13.35
C ILE A 119 -7.75 8.33 -14.38
N ALA A 120 -6.44 8.13 -14.12
CA ALA A 120 -5.57 7.36 -15.00
C ALA A 120 -5.95 5.87 -15.09
N ALA A 121 -6.51 5.29 -14.02
CA ALA A 121 -7.03 3.93 -14.04
C ALA A 121 -8.31 3.84 -14.88
N PHE A 122 -9.22 4.80 -14.75
CA PHE A 122 -10.47 4.82 -15.53
C PHE A 122 -10.23 4.93 -17.04
N THR A 123 -9.22 5.69 -17.48
CA THR A 123 -8.91 5.79 -18.92
C THR A 123 -8.42 4.47 -19.54
N GLN A 124 -7.96 3.52 -18.73
CA GLN A 124 -7.46 2.21 -19.18
C GLN A 124 -8.44 1.06 -18.89
N TYR A 125 -9.54 1.33 -18.17
CA TYR A 125 -10.43 0.29 -17.66
C TYR A 125 -11.13 -0.49 -18.78
N GLU A 126 -11.73 0.21 -19.74
CA GLU A 126 -12.51 -0.41 -20.83
C GLU A 126 -11.63 -1.34 -21.68
N ASP A 127 -10.46 -0.86 -22.11
CA ASP A 127 -9.51 -1.65 -22.88
C ASP A 127 -9.01 -2.86 -22.08
N ARG A 128 -8.74 -2.69 -20.78
CA ARG A 128 -8.26 -3.79 -19.92
C ARG A 128 -9.31 -4.89 -19.76
N ILE A 129 -10.55 -4.52 -19.48
CA ILE A 129 -11.64 -5.49 -19.31
C ILE A 129 -11.95 -6.18 -20.65
N SER A 130 -12.02 -5.43 -21.75
CA SER A 130 -12.24 -6.01 -23.09
C SER A 130 -11.18 -7.03 -23.46
N TYR A 131 -9.90 -6.75 -23.15
CA TYR A 131 -8.82 -7.72 -23.33
C TYR A 131 -9.02 -8.98 -22.49
N VAL A 132 -9.32 -8.84 -21.20
CA VAL A 132 -9.53 -9.99 -20.30
C VAL A 132 -10.72 -10.84 -20.75
N ASP A 133 -11.81 -10.20 -21.19
CA ASP A 133 -13.00 -10.87 -21.68
C ASP A 133 -12.73 -11.66 -22.97
N SER A 134 -11.81 -11.18 -23.81
CA SER A 134 -11.40 -11.87 -25.04
C SER A 134 -10.62 -13.18 -24.80
N VAL A 135 -10.12 -13.42 -23.57
CA VAL A 135 -9.40 -14.66 -23.24
C VAL A 135 -10.42 -15.79 -23.08
N GLU A 136 -10.41 -16.78 -23.97
CA GLU A 136 -11.39 -17.88 -23.93
C GLU A 136 -11.06 -18.92 -22.85
N ASP A 137 -9.78 -19.23 -22.66
CA ASP A 137 -9.34 -20.23 -21.69
C ASP A 137 -9.57 -19.72 -20.25
N PHE A 138 -10.32 -20.51 -19.46
CA PHE A 138 -10.70 -20.15 -18.09
C PHE A 138 -9.48 -19.87 -17.21
N TYR A 139 -8.48 -20.75 -17.29
CA TYR A 139 -7.31 -20.65 -16.45
C TYR A 139 -6.46 -19.41 -16.82
N LEU A 140 -6.19 -19.21 -18.11
CA LEU A 140 -5.45 -18.03 -18.60
C LEU A 140 -6.18 -16.72 -18.28
N LYS A 141 -7.52 -16.70 -18.34
CA LYS A 141 -8.32 -15.53 -17.96
C LYS A 141 -8.11 -15.16 -16.49
N TRP A 142 -8.21 -16.13 -15.59
CA TRP A 142 -7.97 -15.90 -14.17
C TRP A 142 -6.52 -15.57 -13.84
N GLU A 143 -5.57 -16.14 -14.57
CA GLU A 143 -4.17 -15.76 -14.47
C GLU A 143 -3.97 -14.29 -14.86
N GLU A 144 -4.56 -13.83 -15.97
CA GLU A 144 -4.47 -12.44 -16.40
C GLU A 144 -5.16 -11.47 -15.45
N LEU A 145 -6.32 -11.83 -14.89
CA LEU A 145 -6.95 -11.06 -13.83
C LEU A 145 -6.04 -10.93 -12.60
N SER A 146 -5.41 -12.04 -12.18
CA SER A 146 -4.53 -12.08 -11.01
C SER A 146 -3.26 -11.26 -11.22
N LYS A 147 -2.66 -11.30 -12.42
CA LYS A 147 -1.56 -10.40 -12.80
C LYS A 147 -2.00 -8.95 -12.75
N GLY A 148 -3.20 -8.63 -13.24
CA GLY A 148 -3.78 -7.29 -13.16
C GLY A 148 -3.93 -6.79 -11.72
N LEU A 149 -4.37 -7.65 -10.80
CA LEU A 149 -4.47 -7.33 -9.37
C LEU A 149 -3.11 -7.00 -8.75
N VAL A 150 -2.09 -7.83 -9.01
CA VAL A 150 -0.72 -7.59 -8.53
C VAL A 150 -0.13 -6.32 -9.15
N ALA A 151 -0.38 -6.09 -10.45
CA ALA A 151 0.08 -4.91 -11.17
C ALA A 151 -0.56 -3.64 -10.64
N GLY A 152 -1.85 -3.68 -10.30
CA GLY A 152 -2.57 -2.56 -9.70
C GLY A 152 -1.95 -2.13 -8.37
N ASN A 153 -1.53 -3.08 -7.53
CA ASN A 153 -0.83 -2.78 -6.29
C ASN A 153 0.60 -2.22 -6.50
N LEU A 154 1.29 -2.61 -7.58
CA LEU A 154 2.57 -2.00 -7.97
C LEU A 154 2.40 -0.60 -8.56
N PHE A 155 1.28 -0.38 -9.26
CA PHE A 155 0.90 0.91 -9.83
C PHE A 155 0.49 1.92 -8.74
N ASP A 156 -0.08 1.44 -7.63
CA ASP A 156 -0.31 2.25 -6.43
C ASP A 156 1.04 2.74 -5.87
N TRP A 157 1.18 4.06 -5.72
CA TRP A 157 2.42 4.74 -5.34
C TRP A 157 2.93 4.39 -3.91
N GLY A 158 2.18 3.55 -3.17
CA GLY A 158 2.55 3.06 -1.85
C GLY A 158 3.77 2.11 -1.81
N ALA A 159 4.22 1.55 -2.94
CA ALA A 159 5.38 0.66 -2.97
C ALA A 159 6.71 1.42 -3.22
N LYS A 160 7.64 1.38 -2.26
CA LYS A 160 8.97 2.02 -2.34
C LYS A 160 9.71 1.74 -3.65
N ALA A 161 9.62 0.49 -4.15
CA ALA A 161 10.33 0.04 -5.34
C ALA A 161 9.83 0.67 -6.67
N ILE A 162 8.63 1.25 -6.68
CA ILE A 162 8.01 1.80 -7.89
C ILE A 162 7.93 3.34 -7.80
N ALA A 163 7.95 3.93 -6.60
CA ALA A 163 7.92 5.38 -6.40
C ALA A 163 9.03 6.13 -7.16
N ASP A 164 10.24 5.59 -7.21
CA ASP A 164 11.37 6.25 -7.92
C ASP A 164 11.23 6.14 -9.45
N ILE A 165 10.66 5.05 -9.97
CA ILE A 165 10.36 4.87 -11.41
C ILE A 165 9.18 5.75 -11.84
N LEU A 166 8.18 5.88 -10.96
CA LEU A 166 6.98 6.70 -11.15
C LEU A 166 7.29 8.20 -11.16
N GLU A 167 8.22 8.65 -10.30
CA GLU A 167 8.64 10.06 -10.25
C GLU A 167 9.46 10.46 -11.49
N GLU A 168 10.14 9.52 -12.14
CA GLU A 168 10.93 9.76 -13.37
C GLU A 168 10.12 9.61 -14.66
N CYS A 169 9.05 8.81 -14.67
CA CYS A 169 8.23 8.57 -15.85
C CYS A 169 6.92 9.37 -15.81
N ASN A 170 6.90 10.52 -16.51
CA ASN A 170 5.65 11.19 -16.89
C ASN A 170 4.80 10.25 -17.77
N GLY A 171 3.90 9.47 -17.16
CA GLY A 171 2.97 8.58 -17.87
C GLY A 171 3.14 7.08 -17.59
N PHE A 172 3.65 6.68 -16.43
CA PHE A 172 3.59 5.28 -16.02
C PHE A 172 2.13 4.78 -16.03
N SER A 173 1.89 3.67 -16.73
CA SER A 173 0.56 3.09 -16.94
C SER A 173 0.48 1.68 -16.35
N LEU A 174 -0.73 1.13 -16.22
CA LEU A 174 -0.92 -0.23 -15.70
C LEU A 174 -0.14 -1.25 -16.53
N MET A 175 -0.05 -1.05 -17.85
CA MET A 175 0.73 -1.91 -18.75
C MET A 175 2.22 -1.92 -18.40
N HIS A 176 2.80 -0.78 -18.01
CA HIS A 176 4.19 -0.72 -17.58
C HIS A 176 4.38 -1.49 -16.26
N ALA A 177 3.44 -1.38 -15.32
CA ALA A 177 3.45 -2.16 -14.09
C ALA A 177 3.38 -3.67 -14.36
N MET A 178 2.52 -4.09 -15.28
CA MET A 178 2.40 -5.49 -15.70
C MET A 178 3.71 -6.06 -16.27
N GLN A 179 4.46 -5.28 -17.05
CA GLN A 179 5.75 -5.70 -17.60
C GLN A 179 6.85 -5.86 -16.53
N LYS A 180 6.68 -5.25 -15.36
CA LYS A 180 7.62 -5.35 -14.24
C LYS A 180 7.36 -6.54 -13.34
N ILE A 181 6.20 -7.18 -13.46
CA ILE A 181 5.88 -8.39 -12.71
C ILE A 181 6.84 -9.51 -13.14
N GLN A 182 7.45 -10.17 -12.15
CA GLN A 182 8.28 -11.34 -12.39
C GLN A 182 7.45 -12.49 -12.97
N GLN A 183 8.05 -13.25 -13.88
CA GLN A 183 7.44 -14.47 -14.38
C GLN A 183 7.23 -15.47 -13.26
N ARG A 184 6.15 -16.25 -13.36
CA ARG A 184 5.84 -17.31 -12.41
C ARG A 184 6.91 -18.41 -12.46
N PRO A 185 7.17 -19.13 -11.35
CA PRO A 185 6.46 -19.04 -10.07
C PRO A 185 6.85 -17.81 -9.25
N TRP A 186 5.87 -17.21 -8.59
CA TRP A 186 6.12 -16.14 -7.62
C TRP A 186 6.67 -16.68 -6.29
N PHE A 187 7.16 -15.78 -5.42
CA PHE A 187 7.73 -16.14 -4.13
C PHE A 187 6.77 -17.01 -3.27
N HIS A 188 5.49 -16.64 -3.26
CA HIS A 188 4.40 -17.49 -2.79
C HIS A 188 3.35 -17.58 -3.90
N ASP A 189 3.28 -18.74 -4.55
CA ASP A 189 2.44 -18.95 -5.73
C ASP A 189 1.44 -20.09 -5.49
N ASP A 190 0.27 -19.73 -4.95
CA ASP A 190 -0.88 -20.62 -4.76
C ASP A 190 -1.97 -20.39 -5.83
N LEU A 191 -1.63 -19.71 -6.93
CA LEU A 191 -2.61 -19.27 -7.93
C LEU A 191 -3.31 -20.46 -8.58
N ASP A 192 -2.58 -21.50 -8.95
CA ASP A 192 -3.13 -22.71 -9.58
C ASP A 192 -4.18 -23.36 -8.69
N ARG A 193 -3.82 -23.52 -7.41
CA ARG A 193 -4.67 -24.13 -6.41
C ARG A 193 -5.94 -23.31 -6.17
N TRP A 194 -5.84 -21.99 -6.25
CA TRP A 194 -7.00 -21.10 -6.14
C TRP A 194 -7.90 -21.20 -7.37
N ILE A 195 -7.36 -21.15 -8.59
CA ILE A 195 -8.13 -21.26 -9.84
C ILE A 195 -8.86 -22.61 -9.92
N SER A 196 -8.19 -23.73 -9.58
CA SER A 196 -8.84 -25.04 -9.57
C SER A 196 -10.03 -25.11 -8.61
N LYS A 197 -10.00 -24.39 -7.49
CA LYS A 197 -11.16 -24.32 -6.58
C LYS A 197 -12.29 -23.49 -7.16
N LEU A 198 -11.99 -22.41 -7.87
CA LEU A 198 -12.99 -21.58 -8.55
C LEU A 198 -13.72 -22.37 -9.64
N GLU A 199 -12.97 -23.12 -10.45
CA GLU A 199 -13.54 -23.95 -11.51
C GLU A 199 -14.51 -25.00 -10.95
N VAL A 200 -14.16 -25.66 -9.84
CA VAL A 200 -15.06 -26.60 -9.17
C VAL A 200 -16.33 -25.91 -8.68
N LEU A 201 -16.23 -24.70 -8.11
CA LEU A 201 -17.38 -23.94 -7.63
C LEU A 201 -18.32 -23.53 -8.76
N GLU A 202 -17.78 -23.03 -9.88
CA GLU A 202 -18.56 -22.65 -11.05
C GLU A 202 -19.31 -23.85 -11.63
N ASN A 203 -18.62 -24.98 -11.78
CA ASN A 203 -19.22 -26.23 -12.22
C ASN A 203 -20.24 -26.80 -11.22
N SER A 204 -20.11 -26.51 -9.93
CA SER A 204 -21.08 -26.92 -8.90
C SER A 204 -22.34 -26.06 -8.90
N CYS A 205 -22.22 -24.77 -9.22
CA CYS A 205 -23.35 -23.85 -9.35
C CYS A 205 -24.14 -24.04 -10.66
N ASN A 206 -23.52 -24.60 -11.70
CA ASN A 206 -24.16 -24.90 -12.99
C ASN A 206 -24.93 -26.25 -13.04
N VAL A 207 -25.13 -26.92 -11.88
CA VAL A 207 -25.85 -28.21 -11.76
C VAL A 207 -27.25 -28.04 -11.10
N LEU A 208 -27.92 -26.90 -11.32
CA LEU A 208 -29.33 -26.71 -10.96
C LEU A 208 -30.20 -26.44 -12.20
#